data_AF-C0NL39-F1
#
_entry.id   AF-C0NL39-F1
#
_cell.length_a   1.000
_cell.length_b   1.000
_cell.length_c   1.000
_cell.angle_alpha   90.00
_cell.angle_beta   90.00
_cell.angle_gamma   90.00
#
_symmetry.space_group_name_H-M   'P 1'
#
loop_
_entity.id
_entity.type
_entity.pdbx_description
1 polymer ?
#
loop_
_entity_poly.entity_id
_entity_poly.type
_entity_poly.pdbx_seq_one_letter_code
_entity_poly.pdbx_strand_id
1 'polypeptide(L)'
;MVTYILYGFRWNRAANPLAPGIRAYITLCNILDAAAEYLQHPSTTTAVLNSFKLIDSNILTHLPDLELIEQYDPEDLSADAVSQPYAYVAAKTMTMGANALSGAGLGLSLQDILQQDPGLSTAGTDVFKKLRDELAPDSEIGWFVVYNGDPERSYGSFYGDSAVESDG
;
A
#
# COMPACT_ATOMS: atom_id res chain seq x y z
N MET A 1 1.55 -3.29 -14.67
CA MET A 1 2.52 -2.39 -14.02
C MET A 1 1.96 -1.01 -13.79
N VAL A 2 2.25 -0.46 -12.61
CA VAL A 2 1.88 0.88 -12.19
C VAL A 2 3.07 1.50 -11.44
N THR A 3 3.34 2.77 -11.69
CA THR A 3 4.22 3.56 -10.85
C THR A 3 3.38 4.57 -10.09
N TYR A 4 3.45 4.53 -8.77
CA TYR A 4 2.76 5.47 -7.90
C TYR A 4 3.69 6.64 -7.59
N ILE A 5 3.11 7.84 -7.56
CA ILE A 5 3.64 8.93 -6.75
C ILE A 5 2.70 9.07 -5.57
N LEU A 6 3.23 8.96 -4.36
CA LEU A 6 2.42 8.99 -3.15
C LEU A 6 2.99 9.97 -2.13
N TYR A 7 2.09 10.60 -1.37
CA TYR A 7 2.44 11.32 -0.15
C TYR A 7 2.11 10.42 1.03
N GLY A 8 3.13 9.99 1.76
CA GLY A 8 2.97 8.95 2.77
C GLY A 8 4.19 8.74 3.63
N PHE A 9 4.29 7.57 4.25
CA PHE A 9 5.48 7.12 4.98
C PHE A 9 5.70 5.61 4.78
N ARG A 10 6.94 5.16 5.00
CA ARG A 10 7.28 3.73 4.95
C ARG A 10 6.79 3.02 6.20
N TRP A 11 6.23 1.83 6.03
CA TRP A 11 5.85 0.95 7.13
C TRP A 11 6.58 -0.37 7.01
N ASN A 12 7.51 -0.60 7.94
CA ASN A 12 8.35 -1.80 7.94
C ASN A 12 7.53 -3.05 8.19
N ARG A 13 7.86 -4.14 7.49
CA ARG A 13 7.21 -5.45 7.72
C ARG A 13 7.67 -6.10 9.01
N ALA A 14 8.97 -6.04 9.23
CA ALA A 14 9.60 -6.55 10.44
C ALA A 14 9.47 -5.54 11.58
N ALA A 15 9.39 -6.06 12.80
CA ALA A 15 9.45 -5.25 14.00
C ALA A 15 10.82 -4.58 14.15
N ASN A 16 10.83 -3.39 14.71
CA ASN A 16 12.03 -2.72 15.19
C ASN A 16 11.81 -2.30 16.67
N PRO A 17 12.82 -1.76 17.36
CA PRO A 17 12.67 -1.39 18.77
C PRO A 17 11.60 -0.32 19.07
N LEU A 18 11.11 0.40 18.06
CA LEU A 18 10.16 1.50 18.22
C LEU A 18 8.74 1.11 17.81
N ALA A 19 8.57 0.15 16.90
CA ALA A 19 7.27 -0.25 16.37
C ALA A 19 7.22 -1.73 15.98
N PRO A 20 6.02 -2.37 16.07
CA PRO A 20 5.85 -3.78 15.76
C PRO A 20 6.04 -4.13 14.27
N GLY A 21 5.89 -3.16 13.36
CA GLY A 21 5.84 -3.42 11.92
C GLY A 21 4.59 -4.20 11.49
N ILE A 22 4.38 -4.34 10.17
CA ILE A 22 3.14 -4.88 9.58
C ILE A 22 2.79 -6.28 10.10
N ARG A 23 3.78 -7.20 10.12
CA ARG A 23 3.56 -8.61 10.47
C ARG A 23 3.07 -8.77 11.91
N ALA A 24 3.76 -8.12 12.85
CA ALA A 24 3.35 -8.18 14.25
C ALA A 24 2.10 -7.32 14.51
N TYR A 25 1.92 -6.19 13.83
CA TYR A 25 0.70 -5.37 13.94
C TYR A 25 -0.57 -6.16 13.58
N ILE A 26 -0.59 -6.86 12.43
CA ILE A 26 -1.71 -7.72 12.03
C ILE A 26 -2.03 -8.76 13.11
N THR A 27 -0.99 -9.35 13.71
CA THR A 27 -1.14 -10.35 14.78
C THR A 27 -1.67 -9.72 16.07
N LEU A 28 -1.11 -8.59 16.50
CA LEU A 28 -1.47 -7.89 17.74
C LEU A 28 -2.90 -7.32 17.68
N CYS A 29 -3.30 -6.79 16.53
CA CYS A 29 -4.64 -6.29 16.29
C CYS A 29 -5.64 -7.39 15.90
N ASN A 30 -5.20 -8.65 15.85
CA ASN A 30 -6.01 -9.82 15.50
C ASN A 30 -6.81 -9.62 14.18
N ILE A 31 -6.14 -9.13 13.14
CA ILE A 31 -6.74 -8.83 11.84
C ILE A 31 -6.80 -10.13 11.03
N LEU A 32 -7.87 -10.91 11.22
CA LEU A 32 -7.98 -12.27 10.69
C LEU A 32 -7.96 -12.38 9.16
N ASP A 33 -8.46 -11.36 8.45
CA ASP A 33 -8.55 -11.31 6.98
C ASP A 33 -7.48 -10.39 6.38
N ALA A 34 -6.24 -10.53 6.86
CA ALA A 34 -5.11 -9.75 6.38
C ALA A 34 -3.88 -10.62 6.13
N ALA A 35 -3.38 -10.57 4.89
CA ALA A 35 -2.09 -11.14 4.54
C ALA A 35 -1.00 -10.08 4.71
N ALA A 36 -0.10 -10.25 5.68
CA ALA A 36 0.99 -9.30 5.87
C ALA A 36 1.75 -9.08 4.56
N GLU A 37 2.04 -10.14 3.80
CA GLU A 37 2.82 -10.13 2.55
C GLU A 37 2.11 -9.60 1.29
N TYR A 38 0.80 -9.34 1.36
CA TYR A 38 0.06 -8.77 0.25
C TYR A 38 -1.01 -7.79 0.78
N LEU A 39 -0.54 -6.59 1.16
CA LEU A 39 -1.38 -5.51 1.68
C LEU A 39 -2.37 -4.98 0.64
N GLN A 40 -1.98 -4.95 -0.64
CA GLN A 40 -2.85 -4.48 -1.73
C GLN A 40 -3.94 -5.47 -2.14
N HIS A 41 -3.99 -6.68 -1.54
CA HIS A 41 -5.16 -7.54 -1.70
C HIS A 41 -6.41 -6.84 -1.15
N PRO A 42 -7.56 -6.82 -1.86
CA PRO A 42 -8.73 -6.07 -1.44
C PRO A 42 -9.22 -6.38 -0.01
N SER A 43 -9.18 -7.65 0.39
CA SER A 43 -9.58 -8.04 1.76
C SER A 43 -8.59 -7.52 2.80
N THR A 44 -7.27 -7.67 2.55
CA THR A 44 -6.22 -7.17 3.43
C THR A 44 -6.28 -5.65 3.57
N THR A 45 -6.36 -4.91 2.46
CA THR A 45 -6.47 -3.44 2.48
C THR A 45 -7.65 -3.02 3.32
N THR A 46 -8.83 -3.61 3.08
CA THR A 46 -10.05 -3.28 3.82
C THR A 46 -9.90 -3.57 5.31
N ALA A 47 -9.34 -4.73 5.68
CA ALA A 47 -9.19 -5.13 7.07
C ALA A 47 -8.17 -4.26 7.82
N VAL A 48 -7.02 -3.98 7.20
CA VAL A 48 -5.96 -3.15 7.80
C VAL A 48 -6.40 -1.68 7.91
N LEU A 49 -6.99 -1.08 6.88
CA LEU A 49 -7.49 0.30 6.97
C LEU A 49 -8.60 0.44 8.03
N ASN A 50 -9.47 -0.56 8.17
CA ASN A 50 -10.47 -0.56 9.24
C ASN A 50 -9.84 -0.65 10.64
N SER A 51 -8.72 -1.37 10.78
CA SER A 51 -8.01 -1.46 12.07
C SER A 51 -7.48 -0.11 12.54
N PHE A 52 -7.17 0.82 11.63
CA PHE A 52 -6.70 2.16 12.00
C PHE A 52 -7.76 3.00 12.73
N LYS A 53 -9.02 2.55 12.74
CA LYS A 53 -10.07 3.15 13.59
C LYS A 53 -9.79 3.02 15.09
N LEU A 54 -8.89 2.11 15.48
CA LEU A 54 -8.37 1.99 16.84
C LEU A 54 -7.46 3.18 17.22
N ILE A 55 -6.83 3.82 16.24
CA ILE A 55 -5.98 5.01 16.43
C ILE A 55 -6.84 6.28 16.36
N ASP A 56 -7.72 6.36 15.37
CA ASP A 56 -8.71 7.44 15.22
C ASP A 56 -10.00 6.92 14.60
N SER A 57 -11.11 6.99 15.33
CA SER A 57 -12.39 6.41 14.89
C SER A 57 -12.96 7.04 13.61
N ASN A 58 -12.50 8.24 13.23
CA ASN A 58 -12.88 8.98 12.03
C ASN A 58 -11.75 9.03 11.00
N ILE A 59 -10.77 8.12 11.07
CA ILE A 59 -9.56 8.20 10.23
C ILE A 59 -9.87 8.30 8.74
N LEU A 60 -10.82 7.53 8.22
CA LEU A 60 -11.22 7.54 6.82
C LEU A 60 -12.07 8.77 6.44
N THR A 61 -12.61 9.50 7.41
CA THR A 61 -13.23 10.82 7.17
C THR A 61 -12.17 11.90 7.05
N HIS A 62 -11.11 11.82 7.84
CA HIS A 62 -9.99 12.76 7.79
C HIS A 62 -9.02 12.48 6.62
N LEU A 63 -8.92 11.22 6.20
CA LEU A 63 -8.05 10.71 5.15
C LEU A 63 -8.88 9.84 4.17
N PRO A 64 -9.70 10.44 3.30
CA PRO A 64 -10.57 9.70 2.39
C PRO A 64 -9.82 8.89 1.33
N ASP A 65 -8.60 9.32 0.97
CA ASP A 65 -7.76 8.69 -0.05
C ASP A 65 -6.64 7.82 0.57
N LEU A 66 -6.85 7.31 1.80
CA LEU A 66 -5.87 6.51 2.51
C LEU A 66 -5.69 5.13 1.85
N GLU A 67 -4.48 4.85 1.38
CA GLU A 67 -4.14 3.61 0.67
C GLU A 67 -2.91 2.93 1.26
N LEU A 68 -2.83 1.61 1.08
CA LEU A 68 -1.63 0.83 1.34
C LEU A 68 -0.98 0.51 0.00
N ILE A 69 0.26 0.93 -0.22
CA ILE A 69 0.98 0.70 -1.48
C ILE A 69 2.19 -0.19 -1.24
N GLU A 70 2.35 -1.22 -2.06
CA GLU A 70 3.48 -2.13 -2.02
C GLU A 70 4.44 -1.90 -3.18
N GLN A 71 5.66 -2.38 -2.99
CA GLN A 71 6.64 -2.53 -4.06
C GLN A 71 6.60 -3.98 -4.52
N TYR A 72 6.57 -4.21 -5.82
CA TYR A 72 6.59 -5.55 -6.37
C TYR A 72 7.20 -5.57 -7.76
N ASP A 73 8.09 -6.52 -8.00
CA ASP A 73 8.63 -6.84 -9.30
C ASP A 73 8.23 -8.29 -9.65
N PRO A 74 7.29 -8.49 -10.60
CA PRO A 74 6.84 -9.84 -10.97
C PRO A 74 7.95 -10.68 -11.64
N GLU A 75 9.02 -10.05 -12.13
CA GLU A 75 10.17 -10.73 -12.72
C GLU A 75 11.25 -11.08 -11.69
N ASP A 76 11.11 -10.63 -10.44
CA ASP A 76 12.01 -11.03 -9.37
C ASP A 76 11.71 -12.47 -8.97
N LEU A 77 12.70 -13.35 -9.17
CA LEU A 77 12.66 -14.76 -8.78
C LEU A 77 13.59 -15.06 -7.59
N SER A 78 14.08 -14.02 -6.91
CA SER A 78 14.91 -14.16 -5.72
C SER A 78 14.11 -14.67 -4.52
N ALA A 79 14.82 -15.05 -3.45
CA ALA A 79 14.17 -15.44 -2.20
C ALA A 79 13.36 -14.30 -1.56
N ASP A 80 13.64 -13.04 -1.92
CA ASP A 80 12.99 -11.84 -1.38
C ASP A 80 11.85 -11.34 -2.29
N ALA A 81 11.56 -12.04 -3.40
CA ALA A 81 10.59 -11.64 -4.42
C ALA A 81 9.15 -11.51 -3.90
N VAL A 82 8.79 -12.27 -2.86
CA VAL A 82 7.42 -12.33 -2.34
C VAL A 82 6.97 -10.95 -1.81
N SER A 83 7.86 -10.28 -1.08
CA SER A 83 7.53 -9.06 -0.36
C SER A 83 8.77 -8.22 -0.07
N GLN A 84 8.72 -6.92 -0.40
CA GLN A 84 9.79 -5.99 -0.04
C GLN A 84 9.80 -5.67 1.47
N PRO A 85 10.92 -5.26 2.08
CA PRO A 85 11.04 -5.10 3.55
C PRO A 85 10.05 -4.12 4.19
N TYR A 86 9.45 -3.23 3.41
CA TYR A 86 8.45 -2.26 3.82
C TYR A 86 7.39 -2.07 2.72
N ALA A 87 6.22 -1.60 3.14
CA ALA A 87 5.19 -1.03 2.29
C ALA A 87 5.04 0.47 2.60
N TYR A 88 4.05 1.12 2.02
CA TYR A 88 3.74 2.52 2.24
C TYR A 88 2.32 2.68 2.73
N VAL A 89 2.12 3.56 3.71
CA VAL A 89 0.82 4.11 4.05
C VAL A 89 0.74 5.47 3.39
N ALA A 90 -0.16 5.62 2.43
CA ALA A 90 -0.27 6.80 1.58
C ALA A 90 -1.55 7.56 1.88
N ALA A 91 -1.45 8.84 2.24
CA ALA A 91 -2.61 9.72 2.40
C ALA A 91 -3.12 10.27 1.05
N LYS A 92 -2.29 10.17 0.01
CA LYS A 92 -2.61 10.52 -1.37
C LYS A 92 -1.76 9.71 -2.32
N THR A 93 -2.35 9.25 -3.41
CA THR A 93 -1.67 8.53 -4.48
C THR A 93 -2.03 9.11 -5.84
N MET A 94 -1.08 9.06 -6.76
CA MET A 94 -1.26 9.35 -8.17
C MET A 94 -0.65 8.20 -8.95
N THR A 95 -1.45 7.56 -9.80
CA THR A 95 -0.97 6.45 -10.64
C THR A 95 -0.44 6.99 -11.96
N MET A 96 0.80 6.66 -12.28
CA MET A 96 1.36 6.74 -13.63
C MET A 96 1.33 5.35 -14.24
N GLY A 97 0.82 5.25 -15.47
CA GLY A 97 0.80 4.00 -16.22
C GLY A 97 0.25 4.20 -17.61
N ALA A 98 0.50 3.24 -18.50
CA ALA A 98 0.00 3.27 -19.87
C ALA A 98 -1.53 3.37 -19.95
N ASN A 99 -2.25 2.91 -18.92
CA ASN A 99 -3.71 3.01 -18.84
C ASN A 99 -4.21 4.18 -17.98
N ALA A 100 -3.34 4.90 -17.27
CA ALA A 100 -3.71 6.06 -16.44
C ALA A 100 -3.94 7.35 -17.27
N LEU A 101 -4.11 7.21 -18.59
CA LEU A 101 -4.05 8.24 -19.64
C LEU A 101 -5.22 9.25 -19.63
N SER A 102 -5.68 9.74 -18.49
CA SER A 102 -6.63 10.87 -18.44
C SER A 102 -6.12 12.13 -17.73
N GLY A 103 -4.86 12.20 -17.28
CA GLY A 103 -4.37 13.49 -16.79
C GLY A 103 -2.89 13.61 -16.46
N ALA A 104 -2.22 12.55 -16.01
CA ALA A 104 -0.85 12.68 -15.49
C ALA A 104 0.25 12.66 -16.58
N GLY A 105 -0.07 12.19 -17.79
CA GLY A 105 0.94 11.92 -18.82
C GLY A 105 1.85 10.75 -18.47
N LEU A 106 2.86 10.49 -19.32
CA LEU A 106 3.88 9.45 -19.11
C LEU A 106 5.08 9.95 -18.30
N GLY A 107 5.00 11.16 -17.75
CA GLY A 107 6.07 11.77 -16.98
C GLY A 107 5.58 12.98 -16.20
N LEU A 108 6.21 13.22 -15.05
CA LEU A 108 5.91 14.33 -14.15
C LEU A 108 7.21 15.01 -13.73
N SER A 109 7.15 16.31 -13.48
CA SER A 109 8.26 17.08 -12.93
C SER A 109 8.36 16.81 -11.43
N LEU A 110 9.51 16.31 -10.98
CA LEU A 110 9.78 16.13 -9.55
C LEU A 110 9.71 17.47 -8.80
N GLN A 111 10.15 18.57 -9.42
CA GLN A 111 10.07 19.89 -8.81
C GLN A 111 8.61 20.30 -8.58
N ASP A 112 7.73 20.01 -9.55
CA ASP A 112 6.32 20.35 -9.46
C ASP A 112 5.65 19.50 -8.37
N ILE A 113 5.96 18.19 -8.31
CA ILE A 113 5.45 17.29 -7.26
C ILE A 113 5.88 17.77 -5.87
N LEU A 114 7.15 18.13 -5.68
CA LEU A 114 7.65 18.60 -4.39
C LEU A 114 7.05 19.95 -3.97
N GLN A 115 6.55 20.74 -4.92
CA GLN A 115 5.83 21.99 -4.66
C GLN A 115 4.32 21.79 -4.46
N GLN A 116 3.79 20.61 -4.78
CA GLN A 116 2.37 20.31 -4.56
C GLN A 116 2.08 20.12 -3.07
N ASP A 117 1.05 20.81 -2.60
CA ASP A 117 0.38 20.47 -1.36
C ASP A 117 -0.33 19.11 -1.54
N PRO A 118 -0.18 18.16 -0.59
CA PRO A 118 -0.89 16.89 -0.66
C PRO A 118 -2.42 17.06 -0.65
N GLY A 119 -2.95 18.23 -0.31
CA GLY A 119 -4.38 18.54 -0.29
C GLY A 119 -5.07 18.04 0.97
N LEU A 120 -4.31 17.73 2.01
CA LEU A 120 -4.85 17.28 3.29
C LEU A 120 -5.44 18.45 4.06
N SER A 121 -6.62 18.25 4.65
CA SER A 121 -7.14 19.18 5.65
C SER A 121 -6.22 19.26 6.87
N THR A 122 -6.36 20.30 7.69
CA THR A 122 -5.60 20.40 8.96
C THR A 122 -5.82 19.18 9.84
N ALA A 123 -7.08 18.75 10.00
CA ALA A 123 -7.40 17.53 10.75
C ALA A 123 -6.81 16.27 10.10
N GLY A 124 -6.84 16.18 8.76
CA GLY A 124 -6.18 15.11 8.01
C GLY A 124 -4.68 15.05 8.27
N THR A 125 -4.00 16.20 8.23
CA THR A 125 -2.57 16.30 8.53
C THR A 125 -2.23 15.83 9.94
N ASP A 126 -3.02 16.22 10.94
CA ASP A 126 -2.77 15.85 12.34
C ASP A 126 -3.05 14.36 12.59
N VAL A 127 -4.15 13.84 12.03
CA VAL A 127 -4.48 12.40 12.11
C VAL A 127 -3.44 11.56 11.38
N PHE A 128 -2.92 12.02 10.23
CA PHE A 128 -1.91 11.28 9.49
C PHE A 128 -0.55 11.24 10.22
N LYS A 129 -0.17 12.33 10.88
CA LYS A 129 1.00 12.34 11.77
C LYS A 129 0.82 11.38 12.94
N LYS A 130 -0.36 11.38 13.58
CA LYS A 130 -0.68 10.42 14.64
C LYS A 130 -0.59 8.97 14.14
N LEU A 131 -1.11 8.69 12.96
CA LEU A 131 -1.02 7.36 12.33
C LEU A 131 0.45 6.94 12.12
N ARG A 132 1.28 7.84 11.60
CA ARG A 132 2.73 7.59 11.46
C ARG A 132 3.39 7.33 12.81
N ASP A 133 3.10 8.13 13.83
CA ASP A 133 3.70 8.00 15.16
C ASP A 133 3.39 6.65 15.84
N GLU A 134 2.20 6.10 15.59
CA GLU A 134 1.82 4.78 16.11
C GLU A 134 2.42 3.61 15.29
N LEU A 135 2.48 3.74 13.96
CA LEU A 135 2.86 2.62 13.08
C LEU A 135 4.36 2.56 12.76
N ALA A 136 5.01 3.71 12.63
CA ALA A 136 6.38 3.87 12.14
C ALA A 136 6.98 5.23 12.58
N PRO A 137 7.21 5.44 13.90
CA PRO A 137 7.63 6.73 14.46
C PRO A 137 8.99 7.24 13.95
N ASP A 138 9.82 6.35 13.42
CA ASP A 138 11.11 6.65 12.80
C ASP A 138 11.02 7.00 11.32
N SER A 139 9.84 6.87 10.70
CA SER A 139 9.66 7.10 9.27
C SER A 139 9.30 8.56 8.97
N GLU A 140 9.87 9.07 7.87
CA GLU A 140 9.54 10.41 7.38
C GLU A 140 8.25 10.40 6.58
N ILE A 141 7.40 11.42 6.80
CA ILE A 141 6.25 11.69 5.92
C ILE A 141 6.75 12.55 4.76
N GLY A 142 6.52 12.10 3.53
CA GLY A 142 6.95 12.82 2.34
C GLY A 142 6.45 12.19 1.04
N TRP A 143 6.99 12.67 -0.07
CA TRP A 143 6.68 12.16 -1.40
C TRP A 143 7.59 10.99 -1.78
N PHE A 144 7.01 9.92 -2.32
CA PHE A 144 7.72 8.73 -2.79
C PHE A 144 7.29 8.36 -4.20
N VAL A 145 8.23 7.84 -5.00
CA VAL A 145 7.95 7.15 -6.25
C VAL A 145 8.07 5.66 -6.00
N VAL A 146 7.01 4.90 -6.28
CA VAL A 146 6.91 3.49 -5.93
C VAL A 146 6.49 2.68 -7.15
N TYR A 147 7.29 1.69 -7.52
CA TYR A 147 6.98 0.78 -8.59
C TYR A 147 6.26 -0.47 -8.06
N ASN A 148 5.13 -0.81 -8.68
CA ASN A 148 4.47 -2.10 -8.51
C ASN A 148 4.14 -2.67 -9.89
N GLY A 149 4.85 -3.72 -10.30
CA GLY A 149 4.68 -4.37 -11.59
C GLY A 149 3.33 -5.05 -11.75
N ASP A 150 2.71 -5.49 -10.66
CA ASP A 150 1.41 -6.16 -10.66
C ASP A 150 0.66 -5.98 -9.32
N PRO A 151 -0.12 -4.89 -9.16
CA PRO A 151 -0.89 -4.64 -7.93
C PRO A 151 -1.98 -5.68 -7.68
N GLU A 152 -2.55 -6.27 -8.73
CA GLU A 152 -3.57 -7.31 -8.69
C GLU A 152 -2.93 -8.66 -9.00
N ARG A 153 -2.27 -9.25 -7.99
CA ARG A 153 -1.64 -10.58 -8.08
C ARG A 153 -2.72 -11.65 -8.12
N SER A 154 -3.46 -11.72 -9.22
CA SER A 154 -4.43 -12.77 -9.43
C SER A 154 -3.70 -14.11 -9.39
N TYR A 155 -4.12 -15.03 -8.51
CA TYR A 155 -3.74 -16.41 -8.68
C TYR A 155 -4.34 -16.83 -10.02
N GLY A 156 -3.50 -16.93 -11.05
CA GLY A 156 -3.90 -17.58 -12.29
C GLY A 156 -4.59 -18.87 -11.90
N SER A 157 -5.85 -19.03 -12.31
CA SER A 157 -6.60 -20.24 -12.09
C SER A 157 -5.84 -21.37 -12.78
N PHE A 158 -4.89 -21.99 -12.09
CA PHE A 158 -4.21 -23.20 -12.56
C PHE A 158 -5.20 -24.37 -12.65
N TYR A 159 -6.44 -24.18 -12.18
CA TYR A 159 -7.61 -24.95 -12.61
C TYR A 159 -8.13 -24.45 -13.95
N GLY A 160 -7.24 -24.37 -14.94
CA GLY A 160 -7.65 -24.53 -16.32
C GLY A 160 -8.09 -25.98 -16.43
N ASP A 161 -9.40 -26.18 -16.36
CA ASP A 161 -10.16 -27.24 -17.00
C ASP A 161 -9.26 -28.38 -17.48
N SER A 162 -9.03 -29.37 -16.62
CA SER A 162 -8.82 -30.73 -17.12
C SER A 162 -10.12 -31.09 -17.82
N ALA A 163 -10.21 -30.69 -19.09
CA ALA A 163 -11.20 -31.18 -20.02
C ALA A 163 -11.08 -32.70 -19.96
N VAL A 164 -12.01 -33.30 -19.23
CA VAL A 164 -12.27 -34.73 -19.26
C VAL A 164 -12.65 -35.01 -20.71
N GLU A 165 -11.67 -35.39 -21.51
CA GLU A 165 -11.90 -36.00 -22.82
C GLU A 165 -12.75 -37.24 -22.53
N SER A 166 -14.05 -37.13 -22.83
CA SER A 166 -14.96 -38.26 -22.74
C SER A 166 -14.56 -39.24 -23.83
N ASP A 167 -14.03 -40.39 -23.42
CA ASP A 167 -13.95 -41.58 -24.26
C ASP A 167 -15.32 -41.84 -24.91
N GLY A 168 -15.35 -41.77 -26.24
CA GLY A 168 -16.51 -42.04 -27.08
C GLY A 168 -16.07 -42.69 -28.38
#